data_AF-A0A7K0TFZ1-F1
#
_entry.id   AF-A0A7K0TFZ1-F1
#
_cell.length_a   1.000
_cell.length_b   1.000
_cell.length_c   1.000
_cell.angle_alpha   90.00
_cell.angle_beta   90.00
_cell.angle_gamma   90.00
#
_symmetry.space_group_name_H-M   'P 1'
#
loop_
_entity.id
_entity.type
_entity.pdbx_description
1 polymer ?
#
loop_
_entity_poly.entity_id
_entity_poly.type
_entity_poly.pdbx_seq_one_letter_code
_entity_poly.pdbx_strand_id
1 'polypeptide(L)'
;MRVAAIDCGTNSIRLLIADIEGNNFREVIRTMQIVRLGQGVDQSGEFHPDAIARTLAAVDLFAAEIAKRGVEKIRFCATSATRDATNRHLFVDGVRERLGIEPEVISGDEEASLSFTGAIQDLSPADGPFLVVDIGGGSTEFVFGTTHVEHAKSVNIGCVRM
;
A
#
# COMPACT_ATOMS: atom_id res chain seq x y z
N MET A 1 13.12 -17.51 -0.90
CA MET A 1 11.95 -17.20 -1.75
C MET A 1 11.99 -15.73 -2.13
N ARG A 2 11.63 -15.38 -3.36
CA ARG A 2 11.52 -13.98 -3.78
C ARG A 2 10.08 -13.52 -3.78
N VAL A 3 9.77 -12.44 -3.07
CA VAL A 3 8.41 -11.90 -2.91
C VAL A 3 8.32 -10.46 -3.41
N ALA A 4 7.12 -10.05 -3.80
CA ALA A 4 6.78 -8.66 -4.06
C ALA A 4 5.63 -8.20 -3.15
N ALA A 5 5.81 -7.04 -2.53
CA ALA A 5 4.75 -6.30 -1.87
C ALA A 5 4.45 -5.05 -2.69
N ILE A 6 3.17 -4.84 -3.03
CA ILE A 6 2.68 -3.64 -3.67
C ILE A 6 1.72 -2.96 -2.70
N ASP A 7 1.94 -1.68 -2.46
CA ASP A 7 1.05 -0.81 -1.69
C ASP A 7 0.53 0.29 -2.61
N CYS A 8 -0.79 0.35 -2.77
CA CYS A 8 -1.48 1.33 -3.60
C CYS A 8 -2.36 2.23 -2.73
N GLY A 9 -1.80 3.38 -2.35
CA GLY A 9 -2.51 4.41 -1.62
C GLY A 9 -3.15 5.47 -2.52
N THR A 10 -3.68 6.51 -1.88
CA THR A 10 -4.36 7.64 -2.54
C THR A 10 -3.43 8.44 -3.46
N ASN A 11 -2.17 8.63 -3.07
CA ASN A 11 -1.23 9.49 -3.80
C ASN A 11 -0.22 8.71 -4.65
N SER A 12 0.30 7.61 -4.12
CA SER A 12 1.39 6.85 -4.72
C SER A 12 1.11 5.37 -4.68
N ILE A 13 1.70 4.65 -5.63
CA ILE A 13 1.83 3.20 -5.60
C ILE A 13 3.31 2.84 -5.43
N ARG A 14 3.59 1.84 -4.59
CA ARG A 14 4.94 1.42 -4.21
C ARG A 14 5.13 -0.06 -4.51
N LEU A 15 6.34 -0.43 -4.93
CA LEU A 15 6.77 -1.82 -5.11
C LEU A 15 8.02 -2.08 -4.27
N LEU A 16 7.99 -3.15 -3.49
CA LEU A 16 9.13 -3.72 -2.80
C LEU A 16 9.28 -5.17 -3.24
N ILE A 17 10.43 -5.52 -3.82
CA ILE A 17 10.81 -6.91 -4.07
C ILE A 17 11.95 -7.26 -3.13
N ALA A 18 11.83 -8.41 -2.46
CA ALA A 18 12.82 -8.88 -1.50
C ALA A 18 13.02 -10.39 -1.60
N ASP A 19 14.23 -10.82 -1.26
CA ASP A 19 14.56 -12.22 -1.00
C ASP A 19 14.40 -12.51 0.49
N ILE A 20 13.67 -13.59 0.81
CA ILE A 20 13.43 -14.06 2.17
C ILE A 20 13.98 -15.47 2.31
N GLU A 21 14.92 -15.66 3.23
CA GLU A 21 15.53 -16.95 3.58
C GLU A 21 15.57 -17.12 5.10
N GLY A 22 14.60 -17.85 5.66
CA GLY A 22 14.43 -17.93 7.11
C GLY A 22 14.16 -16.55 7.70
N ASN A 23 15.04 -16.09 8.61
CA ASN A 23 14.97 -14.73 9.18
C ASN A 23 15.74 -13.70 8.37
N ASN A 24 16.39 -14.09 7.26
CA ASN A 24 17.13 -13.16 6.42
C ASN A 24 16.17 -12.47 5.44
N PHE A 25 16.11 -11.15 5.51
CA PHE A 25 15.36 -10.30 4.59
C PHE A 25 16.36 -9.44 3.82
N ARG A 26 16.37 -9.57 2.49
CA ARG A 26 17.22 -8.76 1.62
C ARG A 26 16.39 -8.03 0.57
N GLU A 27 16.40 -6.70 0.64
CA GLU A 27 15.80 -5.86 -0.39
C GLU A 27 16.53 -6.05 -1.73
N VAL A 28 15.74 -6.26 -2.81
CA VAL A 28 16.22 -6.43 -4.18
C VAL A 28 15.94 -5.18 -5.01
N ILE A 29 14.74 -4.61 -4.86
CA ILE A 29 14.38 -3.31 -5.43
C ILE A 29 13.25 -2.69 -4.60
N ARG A 30 13.32 -1.38 -4.44
CA ARG A 30 12.25 -0.53 -3.93
C ARG A 30 12.04 0.62 -4.91
N THR A 31 10.80 0.83 -5.33
CA THR A 31 10.43 1.93 -6.24
C THR A 31 9.02 2.43 -5.95
N MET A 32 8.72 3.66 -6.36
CA MET A 32 7.39 4.25 -6.24
C MET A 32 7.03 5.05 -7.48
N GLN A 33 5.73 5.21 -7.73
CA GLN A 33 5.16 6.10 -8.74
C GLN A 33 4.10 7.00 -8.09
N ILE A 34 4.10 8.30 -8.44
CA ILE A 34 3.03 9.22 -8.05
C ILE A 34 1.90 9.07 -9.05
N VAL A 35 0.79 8.48 -8.63
CA VAL A 35 -0.34 8.13 -9.50
C VAL A 35 -1.59 8.95 -9.19
N ARG A 36 -1.69 9.48 -7.97
CA ARG A 36 -2.84 10.25 -7.46
C ARG A 36 -4.15 9.53 -7.73
N LEU A 37 -4.23 8.23 -7.39
CA LEU A 37 -5.42 7.40 -7.61
C LEU A 37 -6.66 8.02 -6.97
N GLY A 38 -6.50 8.63 -5.78
CA GLY A 38 -7.60 9.28 -5.07
C GLY A 38 -7.98 10.68 -5.57
N GLN A 39 -7.43 11.15 -6.70
CA GLN A 39 -7.80 12.43 -7.28
C GLN A 39 -9.32 12.48 -7.54
N GLY A 40 -10.00 13.41 -6.88
CA GLY A 40 -11.44 13.66 -7.06
C GLY A 40 -12.36 12.70 -6.30
N VAL A 41 -11.83 11.63 -5.69
CA VAL A 41 -12.64 10.59 -5.01
C VAL A 41 -13.46 11.19 -3.86
N ASP A 42 -12.91 12.14 -3.10
CA ASP A 42 -13.63 12.74 -1.98
C ASP A 42 -14.82 13.62 -2.40
N GLN A 43 -14.83 14.07 -3.65
CA GLN A 43 -15.89 14.92 -4.21
C GLN A 43 -16.93 14.08 -4.96
N SER A 44 -16.48 13.09 -5.74
CA SER A 44 -17.35 12.29 -6.63
C SER A 44 -17.74 10.93 -6.05
N GLY A 45 -16.99 10.40 -5.08
CA GLY A 45 -17.07 9.00 -4.67
C GLY A 45 -16.52 8.02 -5.73
N GLU A 46 -15.88 8.52 -6.78
CA GLU A 46 -15.44 7.73 -7.94
C GLU A 46 -14.01 8.06 -8.34
N PHE A 47 -13.27 7.05 -8.77
CA PHE A 47 -11.99 7.25 -9.43
C PHE A 47 -12.16 8.00 -10.75
N HIS A 48 -11.33 9.02 -10.96
CA HIS A 48 -11.20 9.67 -12.25
C HIS A 48 -10.60 8.70 -13.29
N PRO A 49 -11.11 8.63 -14.53
CA PRO A 49 -10.58 7.74 -15.58
C PRO A 49 -9.06 7.88 -15.78
N ASP A 50 -8.56 9.11 -15.84
CA ASP A 50 -7.12 9.38 -15.95
C ASP A 50 -6.31 8.86 -14.75
N ALA A 51 -6.89 8.84 -13.55
CA ALA A 51 -6.23 8.34 -12.35
C ALA A 51 -6.10 6.81 -12.39
N ILE A 52 -7.13 6.11 -12.88
CA ILE A 52 -7.08 4.67 -13.17
C ILE A 52 -6.02 4.40 -14.23
N ALA A 53 -6.05 5.10 -15.36
CA ALA A 53 -5.11 4.89 -16.46
C ALA A 53 -3.65 5.07 -16.03
N ARG A 54 -3.33 6.14 -15.28
CA ARG A 54 -1.98 6.34 -14.71
C ARG A 54 -1.58 5.23 -13.75
N THR A 55 -2.50 4.82 -12.87
CA THR A 55 -2.21 3.78 -11.88
C THR A 55 -1.95 2.44 -12.55
N LEU A 56 -2.77 2.06 -13.53
CA LEU A 56 -2.58 0.82 -14.28
C LEU A 56 -1.29 0.84 -15.11
N ALA A 57 -0.90 1.99 -15.68
CA ALA A 57 0.40 2.13 -16.33
C ALA A 57 1.58 1.91 -15.34
N ALA A 58 1.44 2.36 -14.09
CA ALA A 58 2.44 2.06 -13.06
C ALA A 58 2.45 0.56 -12.67
N VAL A 59 1.27 -0.08 -12.64
CA VAL A 59 1.16 -1.54 -12.44
C VAL A 59 1.84 -2.31 -13.57
N ASP A 60 1.75 -1.85 -14.83
CA ASP A 60 2.46 -2.45 -15.96
C ASP A 60 3.99 -2.40 -15.78
N LEU A 61 4.52 -1.27 -15.26
CA LEU A 61 5.94 -1.16 -14.92
C LEU A 61 6.33 -2.14 -13.81
N PHE A 62 5.47 -2.31 -12.81
CA PHE A 62 5.72 -3.24 -11.70
C PHE A 62 5.62 -4.70 -12.15
N ALA A 63 4.67 -5.04 -13.01
CA ALA A 63 4.55 -6.36 -13.63
C ALA A 63 5.84 -6.74 -14.38
N ALA A 64 6.43 -5.79 -15.12
CA ALA A 64 7.69 -6.00 -15.82
C ALA A 64 8.86 -6.28 -14.85
N GLU A 65 8.99 -5.52 -13.76
CA GLU A 65 10.05 -5.76 -12.75
C GLU A 65 9.84 -7.07 -11.97
N ILE A 66 8.59 -7.41 -11.66
CA ILE A 66 8.21 -8.68 -11.00
C ILE A 66 8.59 -9.87 -11.89
N ALA A 67 8.20 -9.84 -13.17
CA ALA A 67 8.51 -10.89 -14.14
C ALA A 67 10.02 -11.02 -14.37
N LYS A 68 10.72 -9.91 -14.60
CA LYS A 68 12.17 -9.85 -14.82
C LYS A 68 12.97 -10.46 -13.67
N ARG A 69 12.47 -10.36 -12.44
CA ARG A 69 13.18 -10.80 -11.23
C ARG A 69 12.77 -12.18 -10.75
N GLY A 70 11.80 -12.83 -11.39
CA GLY A 70 11.33 -14.17 -10.99
C GLY A 70 10.69 -14.17 -9.61
N VAL A 71 9.83 -13.19 -9.32
CA VAL A 71 9.05 -13.16 -8.08
C VAL A 71 8.12 -14.36 -8.01
N GLU A 72 8.11 -15.05 -6.87
CA GLU A 72 7.31 -16.26 -6.65
C GLU A 72 5.95 -15.98 -6.01
N LYS A 73 5.86 -14.92 -5.19
CA LYS A 73 4.60 -14.50 -4.54
C LYS A 73 4.45 -12.99 -4.56
N ILE A 74 3.23 -12.53 -4.82
CA ILE A 74 2.87 -11.12 -4.85
C ILE A 74 1.76 -10.90 -3.81
N ARG A 75 1.91 -9.87 -2.98
CA ARG A 75 0.81 -9.31 -2.19
C ARG A 75 0.57 -7.88 -2.63
N PHE A 76 -0.66 -7.55 -2.99
CA PHE A 76 -1.05 -6.21 -3.41
C PHE A 76 -2.10 -5.68 -2.45
N CYS A 77 -1.78 -4.65 -1.68
CA CYS A 77 -2.72 -3.95 -0.82
C CYS A 77 -3.16 -2.63 -1.47
N ALA A 78 -4.46 -2.34 -1.41
CA ALA A 78 -5.05 -1.09 -1.85
C ALA A 78 -5.82 -0.45 -0.69
N THR A 79 -5.65 0.87 -0.49
CA THR A 79 -6.05 1.50 0.77
C THR A 79 -7.15 2.57 0.61
N SER A 80 -7.07 3.70 1.31
CA SER A 80 -8.15 4.70 1.50
C SER A 80 -8.91 5.03 0.21
N ALA A 81 -8.23 5.43 -0.87
CA ALA A 81 -8.93 5.82 -2.10
C ALA A 81 -9.78 4.68 -2.70
N THR A 82 -9.31 3.44 -2.60
CA THR A 82 -10.01 2.25 -3.10
C THR A 82 -11.14 1.81 -2.19
N ARG A 83 -11.02 2.04 -0.87
CA ARG A 83 -12.14 1.84 0.07
C ARG A 83 -13.31 2.77 -0.24
N ASP A 84 -13.01 4.00 -0.63
CA ASP A 84 -14.00 5.07 -0.82
C ASP A 84 -14.66 5.06 -2.20
N ALA A 85 -13.96 4.58 -3.24
CA ALA A 85 -14.47 4.58 -4.60
C ALA A 85 -15.58 3.55 -4.85
N THR A 86 -16.69 3.99 -5.46
CA THR A 86 -17.83 3.14 -5.88
C THR A 86 -17.49 2.35 -7.15
N ASN A 87 -16.67 2.92 -8.04
CA ASN A 87 -16.22 2.30 -9.28
C ASN A 87 -14.88 1.53 -9.14
N ARG A 88 -14.53 1.08 -7.93
CA ARG A 88 -13.25 0.40 -7.64
C ARG A 88 -12.98 -0.84 -8.50
N HIS A 89 -14.04 -1.51 -8.98
CA HIS A 89 -13.93 -2.70 -9.83
C HIS A 89 -13.09 -2.44 -11.10
N LEU A 90 -13.17 -1.23 -11.68
CA LEU A 90 -12.37 -0.86 -12.85
C LEU A 90 -10.86 -0.94 -12.59
N PHE A 91 -10.45 -0.55 -11.38
CA PHE A 91 -9.06 -0.67 -10.94
C PHE A 91 -8.71 -2.13 -10.60
N VAL A 92 -9.56 -2.81 -9.82
CA VAL A 92 -9.34 -4.20 -9.38
C VAL A 92 -9.20 -5.14 -10.58
N ASP A 93 -10.10 -5.05 -11.56
CA ASP A 93 -10.08 -5.88 -12.76
C ASP A 93 -8.83 -5.57 -13.60
N GLY A 94 -8.49 -4.29 -13.75
CA GLY A 94 -7.29 -3.86 -14.46
C GLY A 94 -5.99 -4.39 -13.82
N VAL A 95 -5.92 -4.48 -12.49
CA VAL A 95 -4.78 -5.12 -11.81
C VAL A 95 -4.79 -6.63 -12.02
N ARG A 96 -5.95 -7.29 -11.93
CA ARG A 96 -6.08 -8.73 -12.15
C ARG A 96 -5.58 -9.14 -13.54
N GLU A 97 -5.91 -8.36 -14.56
CA GLU A 97 -5.43 -8.59 -15.94
C GLU A 97 -3.90 -8.51 -16.08
N ARG A 98 -3.24 -7.64 -15.30
CA ARG A 98 -1.79 -7.36 -15.43
C ARG A 98 -0.92 -8.26 -14.56
N LEU A 99 -1.38 -8.58 -13.35
CA LEU A 99 -0.61 -9.31 -12.37
C LEU A 99 -1.15 -10.72 -12.08
N GLY A 100 -2.34 -11.06 -12.58
CA GLY A 100 -2.98 -12.35 -12.31
C GLY A 100 -3.45 -12.52 -10.86
N ILE A 101 -3.45 -11.45 -10.06
CA ILE A 101 -3.86 -11.43 -8.66
C ILE A 101 -4.89 -10.33 -8.41
N GLU A 102 -5.72 -10.51 -7.39
CA GLU A 102 -6.69 -9.51 -6.96
C GLU A 102 -6.08 -8.63 -5.86
N PRO A 103 -6.12 -7.29 -5.99
CA PRO A 103 -5.75 -6.39 -4.91
C PRO A 103 -6.60 -6.60 -3.66
N GLU A 104 -5.95 -6.75 -2.51
CA GLU A 104 -6.59 -6.76 -1.20
C GLU A 104 -6.95 -5.31 -0.83
N VAL A 105 -8.24 -5.00 -0.79
CA VAL A 105 -8.71 -3.72 -0.25
C VAL A 105 -8.74 -3.83 1.28
N ILE A 106 -7.63 -3.46 1.91
CA ILE A 106 -7.46 -3.62 3.35
C ILE A 106 -8.19 -2.53 4.14
N SER A 107 -8.64 -2.86 5.35
CA SER A 107 -9.25 -1.89 6.27
C SER A 107 -8.22 -0.87 6.78
N GLY A 108 -8.67 0.27 7.31
CA GLY A 108 -7.77 1.24 7.93
C GLY A 108 -7.02 0.69 9.15
N ASP A 109 -7.67 -0.20 9.92
CA ASP A 109 -7.03 -0.84 11.08
C ASP A 109 -5.95 -1.86 10.67
N GLU A 110 -6.19 -2.59 9.57
CA GLU A 110 -5.18 -3.49 9.01
C GLU A 110 -4.00 -2.71 8.41
N GLU A 111 -4.27 -1.64 7.67
CA GLU A 111 -3.25 -0.71 7.15
C GLU A 111 -2.38 -0.16 8.29
N ALA A 112 -3.01 0.37 9.33
CA ALA A 112 -2.36 0.84 10.54
C ALA A 112 -1.46 -0.23 11.20
N SER A 113 -1.97 -1.45 11.36
CA SER A 113 -1.22 -2.56 11.97
C SER A 113 0.01 -2.98 11.15
N LEU A 114 -0.15 -3.05 9.82
CA LEU A 114 0.96 -3.37 8.90
C LEU A 114 2.01 -2.26 8.88
N SER A 115 1.59 -0.99 8.80
CA SER A 115 2.50 0.16 8.85
C SER A 115 3.26 0.22 10.17
N PHE A 116 2.59 -0.01 11.31
CA PHE A 116 3.24 -0.06 12.62
C PHE A 116 4.29 -1.17 12.69
N THR A 117 3.92 -2.40 12.29
CA THR A 117 4.82 -3.56 12.29
C THR A 117 6.07 -3.29 11.44
N GLY A 118 5.91 -2.70 10.26
CA GLY A 118 7.02 -2.34 9.39
C GLY A 118 7.88 -1.19 9.96
N ALA A 119 7.27 -0.20 10.61
CA ALA A 119 7.96 0.97 11.14
C ALA A 119 8.85 0.66 12.35
N ILE A 120 8.47 -0.30 13.19
CA ILE A 120 9.21 -0.65 14.39
C ILE A 120 10.21 -1.81 14.19
N GLN A 121 10.25 -2.41 12.99
CA GLN A 121 10.98 -3.67 12.76
C GLN A 121 12.47 -3.57 13.11
N ASP A 122 13.09 -2.42 12.86
CA ASP A 122 14.52 -2.16 13.12
C ASP A 122 14.76 -1.44 14.46
N LEU A 123 13.71 -1.22 15.26
CA LEU A 123 13.79 -0.58 16.57
C LEU A 123 13.91 -1.64 17.68
N SER A 124 14.62 -1.30 18.76
CA SER A 124 14.67 -2.17 19.93
C SER A 124 13.30 -2.17 20.64
N PRO A 125 12.71 -3.33 20.97
CA PRO A 125 11.49 -3.38 21.76
C PRO A 125 11.59 -2.67 23.12
N ALA A 126 12.81 -2.48 23.65
CA ALA A 126 13.05 -1.78 24.90
C ALA A 126 12.91 -0.24 24.79
N ASP A 127 12.92 0.31 23.58
CA ASP A 127 12.77 1.75 23.33
C ASP A 127 11.30 2.18 23.27
N GLY A 128 10.38 1.22 23.28
CA GLY A 128 8.94 1.47 23.27
C GLY A 128 8.39 1.95 24.63
N PRO A 129 7.09 2.27 24.70
CA PRO A 129 6.12 2.14 23.61
C PRO A 129 6.32 3.19 22.51
N PHE A 130 5.96 2.83 21.28
CA PHE A 130 6.05 3.68 20.09
C PHE A 130 4.69 4.29 19.77
N LEU A 131 4.71 5.54 19.31
CA LEU A 131 3.61 6.14 18.56
C LEU A 131 4.07 6.30 17.10
N VAL A 132 3.51 5.49 16.21
CA VAL A 132 3.72 5.62 14.77
C VAL A 132 2.60 6.49 14.20
N VAL A 133 3.00 7.51 13.43
CA VAL A 133 2.09 8.38 12.70
C VAL A 133 2.39 8.21 11.22
N ASP A 134 1.49 7.57 10.48
CA ASP A 134 1.60 7.39 9.04
C ASP A 134 0.69 8.40 8.34
N ILE A 135 1.28 9.31 7.55
CA ILE A 135 0.55 10.39 6.88
C ILE A 135 0.44 10.06 5.39
N GLY A 136 -0.74 9.58 5.01
CA GLY A 136 -1.07 9.23 3.63
C GLY A 136 -1.67 10.37 2.83
N GLY A 137 -2.07 10.04 1.60
CA GLY A 137 -2.80 10.97 0.73
C GLY A 137 -4.28 11.11 1.10
N GLY A 138 -4.90 10.02 1.58
CA GLY A 138 -6.34 9.98 1.88
C GLY A 138 -6.66 9.82 3.37
N SER A 139 -5.76 9.22 4.15
CA SER A 139 -5.93 9.04 5.58
C SER A 139 -4.60 9.26 6.32
N THR A 140 -4.71 9.39 7.64
CA THR A 140 -3.59 9.40 8.57
C THR A 140 -3.87 8.37 9.65
N GLU A 141 -2.90 7.51 9.92
CA GLU A 141 -2.99 6.46 10.92
C GLU A 141 -2.13 6.83 12.14
N PHE A 142 -2.72 6.68 13.33
CA PHE A 142 -2.06 6.81 14.63
C PHE A 142 -2.06 5.44 15.30
N VAL A 143 -0.88 4.90 15.57
CA VAL A 143 -0.75 3.55 16.13
C VAL A 143 0.20 3.57 17.31
N PHE A 144 -0.32 3.16 18.46
CA PHE A 144 0.41 3.07 19.72
C PHE A 144 0.61 1.62 20.12
N GLY A 145 1.83 1.25 20.51
CA GLY A 145 2.11 -0.10 20.99
C GLY A 145 3.58 -0.36 21.26
N THR A 146 3.88 -1.60 21.62
CA THR A 146 5.26 -2.10 21.87
C THR A 146 5.69 -3.01 20.72
N THR A 147 5.71 -4.33 20.93
CA THR A 147 5.92 -5.34 19.87
C THR A 147 4.62 -5.71 19.14
N HIS A 148 3.48 -5.24 19.65
CA HIS A 148 2.16 -5.43 19.09
C HIS A 148 1.37 -4.13 19.22
N VAL A 149 0.34 -3.98 18.38
CA VAL A 149 -0.57 -2.85 18.41
C VAL A 149 -1.43 -2.91 19.68
N GLU A 150 -1.39 -1.85 20.49
CA GLU A 150 -2.26 -1.69 21.66
C GLU A 150 -3.47 -0.82 21.32
N HIS A 151 -3.24 0.26 20.57
CA HIS A 151 -4.28 1.15 20.07
C HIS A 151 -3.98 1.59 18.64
N ALA A 152 -5.02 1.63 17.81
CA ALA A 152 -4.95 2.15 16.45
C ALA A 152 -6.12 3.10 16.18
N LYS A 153 -5.86 4.15 15.41
CA LYS A 153 -6.87 5.07 14.93
C LYS A 153 -6.51 5.55 13.53
N SER A 154 -7.36 5.28 12.55
CA SER A 154 -7.32 5.93 11.25
C SER A 154 -8.30 7.12 11.23
N VAL A 155 -7.87 8.23 10.60
CA VAL A 155 -8.70 9.41 10.35
C VAL A 155 -8.62 9.79 8.87
N ASN A 156 -9.74 10.26 8.31
CA ASN A 156 -9.85 10.70 6.92
C ASN A 156 -9.24 12.10 6.75
N ILE A 157 -7.94 12.23 7.00
CA ILE A 157 -7.13 13.44 6.83
C ILE A 157 -5.87 13.01 6.08
N GLY A 158 -5.64 13.56 4.89
CA GLY A 158 -4.47 13.25 4.09
C GLY A 158 -4.16 14.36 3.10
N CYS A 159 -2.92 14.41 2.60
CA CYS A 159 -2.42 15.55 1.81
C CYS A 159 -3.06 15.71 0.42
N VAL A 160 -3.83 14.73 -0.05
CA VAL A 160 -4.59 14.79 -1.32
C VAL A 160 -6.08 15.04 -1.07
N ARG A 161 -6.59 14.65 0.10
CA ARG A 161 -7.98 14.85 0.54
C ARG A 161 -8.27 16.29 0.97
N MET A 162 -7.27 16.97 1.56
CA MET A 162 -7.34 18.38 1.98
C MET A 162 -7.08 19.34 0.83
#